data_AF-A0A543JC80-F1
#
_entry.id   AF-A0A543JC80-F1
#
_cell.length_a   1.000
_cell.length_b   1.000
_cell.length_c   1.000
_cell.angle_alpha   90.00
_cell.angle_beta   90.00
_cell.angle_gamma   90.00
#
_symmetry.space_group_name_H-M   'P 1'
#
loop_
_entity.id
_entity.type
_entity.pdbx_description
1 polymer ?
#
loop_
_entity_poly.entity_id
_entity_poly.type
_entity_poly.pdbx_seq_one_letter_code
_entity_poly.pdbx_strand_id
1 'polypeptide(L)'
;MPGTGNVPPIPDWKKEDPPDWIKDDVVKMLRYAVADRLYTRSPIQSGPSGWFHDHAEQARQATWDESEVIGLLEEHGCLIAGQTRVLKDESGEPFNADHMEITPAGRELFARLTSER
;
A
#
# COMPACT_ATOMS: atom_id res chain seq x y z
N MET A 1 9.40 -32.99 7.86
CA MET A 1 9.35 -31.53 8.04
C MET A 1 8.20 -30.99 7.21
N PRO A 2 7.40 -30.05 7.73
CA PRO A 2 6.10 -29.67 7.20
C PRO A 2 6.23 -28.99 5.82
N GLY A 3 5.18 -29.10 5.02
CA GLY A 3 5.17 -28.74 3.61
C GLY A 3 5.61 -27.29 3.37
N THR A 4 6.54 -27.13 2.45
CA THR A 4 6.65 -25.91 1.63
C THR A 4 5.29 -25.75 0.95
N GLY A 5 4.39 -25.00 1.59
CA GLY A 5 3.16 -24.56 0.97
C GLY A 5 3.55 -23.93 -0.36
N ASN A 6 3.00 -24.46 -1.44
CA ASN A 6 2.98 -23.78 -2.73
C ASN A 6 2.32 -22.42 -2.48
N VAL A 7 3.11 -21.40 -2.13
CA VAL A 7 2.69 -20.03 -2.34
C VAL A 7 2.69 -19.91 -3.86
N PRO A 8 1.53 -19.81 -4.52
CA PRO A 8 1.51 -19.60 -5.96
C PRO A 8 2.37 -18.38 -6.28
N PRO A 9 3.09 -18.36 -7.41
CA PRO A 9 3.87 -17.20 -7.80
C PRO A 9 2.98 -15.98 -7.71
N ILE A 10 3.46 -14.92 -7.04
CA ILE A 10 2.70 -13.69 -6.91
C ILE A 10 2.41 -13.21 -8.34
N PRO A 11 1.14 -13.16 -8.77
CA PRO A 11 0.81 -12.92 -10.17
C PRO A 11 1.35 -11.56 -10.59
N ASP A 12 1.87 -11.45 -11.80
CA ASP A 12 2.31 -10.17 -12.34
C ASP A 12 1.05 -9.30 -12.52
N TRP A 13 0.79 -8.40 -11.57
CA TRP A 13 -0.42 -7.57 -11.58
C TRP A 13 -0.53 -6.63 -12.79
N LYS A 14 0.53 -6.54 -13.61
CA LYS A 14 0.48 -5.86 -14.90
C LYS A 14 -0.30 -6.69 -15.94
N LYS A 15 -0.36 -8.01 -15.78
CA LYS A 15 -0.94 -8.97 -16.74
C LYS A 15 -2.18 -9.71 -16.22
N GLU A 16 -2.23 -9.99 -14.93
CA GLU A 16 -3.32 -10.74 -14.29
C GLU A 16 -3.85 -9.93 -13.11
N ASP A 17 -5.16 -9.96 -12.88
CA ASP A 17 -5.71 -9.23 -11.73
C ASP A 17 -5.35 -9.95 -10.41
N PRO A 18 -5.28 -9.20 -9.29
CA PRO A 18 -5.05 -9.77 -7.97
C PRO A 18 -6.11 -10.83 -7.66
N PRO A 19 -5.80 -11.83 -6.82
CA PRO A 19 -6.78 -12.81 -6.36
C PRO A 19 -8.01 -12.14 -5.71
N ASP A 20 -9.21 -12.72 -5.87
CA ASP A 20 -10.46 -12.10 -5.37
C ASP A 20 -10.44 -11.79 -3.86
N TRP A 21 -9.70 -12.55 -3.06
CA TRP A 21 -9.58 -12.32 -1.62
C TRP A 21 -8.83 -11.04 -1.25
N ILE A 22 -8.02 -10.46 -2.15
CA ILE A 22 -7.25 -9.23 -1.91
C ILE A 22 -7.70 -8.04 -2.77
N LYS A 23 -8.57 -8.26 -3.77
CA LYS A 23 -8.98 -7.21 -4.73
C LYS A 23 -9.56 -5.97 -4.04
N ASP A 24 -10.47 -6.13 -3.09
CA ASP A 24 -11.07 -4.99 -2.38
C ASP A 24 -10.02 -4.22 -1.56
N ASP A 25 -9.06 -4.91 -0.93
CA ASP A 25 -7.98 -4.27 -0.19
C ASP A 25 -7.00 -3.54 -1.12
N VAL A 26 -6.66 -4.13 -2.26
CA VAL A 26 -5.85 -3.48 -3.31
C VAL A 26 -6.54 -2.20 -3.80
N VAL A 27 -7.84 -2.27 -4.13
CA VAL A 27 -8.63 -1.10 -4.54
C VAL A 27 -8.65 -0.04 -3.44
N LYS A 28 -8.81 -0.45 -2.18
CA LYS A 28 -8.80 0.44 -1.01
C LYS A 28 -7.45 1.16 -0.89
N MET A 29 -6.32 0.45 -0.98
CA MET A 29 -4.99 1.03 -0.88
C MET A 29 -4.68 1.98 -2.04
N LEU A 30 -4.97 1.57 -3.27
CA LEU A 30 -4.81 2.40 -4.45
C LEU A 30 -5.66 3.67 -4.37
N ARG A 31 -6.88 3.58 -3.81
CA ARG A 31 -7.73 4.77 -3.57
C ARG A 31 -7.08 5.74 -2.58
N TYR A 32 -6.46 5.25 -1.50
CA TYR A 32 -5.72 6.12 -0.58
C TYR A 32 -4.51 6.77 -1.25
N ALA A 33 -3.77 6.04 -2.07
CA ALA A 33 -2.64 6.58 -2.83
C ALA A 33 -3.07 7.64 -3.86
N VAL A 34 -4.17 7.41 -4.59
CA VAL A 34 -4.75 8.40 -5.51
C VAL A 34 -5.18 9.67 -4.79
N ALA A 35 -5.61 9.56 -3.53
CA ALA A 35 -6.06 10.68 -2.72
C ALA A 35 -4.93 11.46 -2.01
N ASP A 36 -3.64 11.12 -2.23
CA ASP A 36 -2.48 11.68 -1.52
C ASP A 36 -2.47 11.37 0.00
N ARG A 37 -3.06 10.23 0.39
CA ARG A 37 -3.33 9.85 1.80
C ARG A 37 -2.56 8.63 2.27
N LEU A 38 -1.74 8.02 1.43
CA LEU A 38 -0.97 6.83 1.77
C LEU A 38 0.49 7.18 2.02
N TYR A 39 1.02 6.70 3.14
CA TYR A 39 2.40 6.97 3.58
C TYR A 39 3.03 5.67 4.11
N THR A 40 4.35 5.61 4.15
CA THR A 40 5.10 4.53 4.84
C THR A 40 6.13 5.15 5.77
N ARG A 41 6.46 4.49 6.87
CA ARG A 41 7.43 5.04 7.84
C ARG A 41 8.86 4.89 7.32
N SER A 42 9.63 5.98 7.42
CA SER A 42 11.05 6.03 7.04
C SER A 42 11.95 6.24 8.28
N PRO A 43 13.05 5.48 8.46
CA PRO A 43 13.44 4.29 7.71
C PRO A 43 12.55 3.09 8.07
N ILE A 44 12.38 2.17 7.11
CA ILE A 44 11.67 0.90 7.27
C ILE A 44 12.41 0.06 8.32
N GLN A 45 12.01 0.17 9.59
CA GLN A 45 12.48 -0.74 10.63
C GLN A 45 11.64 -2.03 10.53
N SER A 46 12.11 -2.96 9.71
CA SER A 46 11.63 -4.34 9.64
C SER A 46 10.15 -4.50 9.24
N GLY A 47 9.89 -4.55 7.93
CA GLY A 47 8.59 -4.90 7.35
C GLY A 47 7.82 -3.69 6.80
N PRO A 48 6.91 -3.88 5.82
CA PRO A 48 6.08 -2.80 5.35
C PRO A 48 5.25 -2.30 6.54
N SER A 49 5.37 -1.01 6.84
CA SER A 49 4.56 -0.36 7.87
C SER A 49 3.83 0.76 7.16
N GLY A 50 2.65 0.46 6.64
CA GLY A 50 1.77 1.46 6.05
C GLY A 50 1.27 2.44 7.10
N TRP A 51 1.06 3.69 6.71
CA TRP A 51 0.39 4.71 7.50
C TRP A 51 -0.60 5.44 6.60
N PHE A 52 -1.81 5.67 7.10
CA PHE A 52 -2.82 6.46 6.41
C PHE A 52 -2.91 7.82 7.06
N HIS A 53 -2.91 8.87 6.26
CA HIS A 53 -3.07 10.23 6.74
C HIS A 53 -4.45 10.75 6.35
N ASP A 54 -5.21 11.26 7.31
CA ASP A 54 -6.39 12.08 7.03
C ASP A 54 -5.99 13.56 6.96
N HIS A 55 -6.81 14.45 6.39
CA HIS A 55 -6.46 15.87 6.14
C HIS A 55 -6.04 16.68 7.40
N ALA A 56 -6.09 16.10 8.59
CA ALA A 56 -5.97 16.74 9.90
C ALA A 56 -4.61 16.56 10.62
N GLU A 57 -3.50 16.33 9.90
CA GLU A 57 -2.14 16.14 10.48
C GLU A 57 -1.93 14.89 11.34
N GLN A 58 -2.91 13.98 11.40
CA GLN A 58 -2.84 12.76 12.22
C GLN A 58 -2.78 11.53 11.32
N ALA A 59 -1.73 10.73 11.49
CA ALA A 59 -1.56 9.47 10.78
C ALA A 59 -2.07 8.30 11.63
N ARG A 60 -2.92 7.46 11.04
CA ARG A 60 -3.28 6.15 11.58
C ARG A 60 -2.32 5.10 11.06
N GLN A 61 -1.87 4.19 11.93
CA GLN A 61 -1.10 3.04 11.51
C GLN A 61 -1.96 2.07 10.68
N ALA A 62 -1.40 1.56 9.59
CA ALA A 62 -2.03 0.47 8.84
C ALA A 62 -2.05 -0.81 9.67
N THR A 63 -3.05 -1.65 9.46
CA THR A 63 -3.06 -3.01 10.01
C THR A 63 -1.96 -3.85 9.36
N TRP A 64 -1.74 -5.05 9.91
CA TRP A 64 -0.83 -6.03 9.32
C TRP A 64 -1.22 -6.34 7.87
N ASP A 65 -2.47 -6.71 7.61
CA ASP A 65 -2.97 -7.02 6.27
C ASP A 65 -2.84 -5.84 5.30
N GLU A 66 -3.16 -4.62 5.74
CA GLU A 66 -3.02 -3.41 4.92
C GLU A 66 -1.55 -3.16 4.55
N SER A 67 -0.64 -3.41 5.49
CA SER A 67 0.79 -3.28 5.23
C SER A 67 1.30 -4.35 4.26
N GLU A 68 0.81 -5.58 4.33
CA GLU A 68 1.11 -6.62 3.35
C GLU A 68 0.64 -6.21 1.94
N VAL A 69 -0.57 -5.64 1.82
CA VAL A 69 -1.09 -5.16 0.54
C VAL A 69 -0.26 -4.01 -0.02
N ILE A 70 0.17 -3.07 0.83
CA ILE A 70 1.06 -1.97 0.43
C ILE A 70 2.41 -2.51 -0.06
N GLY A 71 2.96 -3.50 0.65
CA GLY A 71 4.18 -4.20 0.24
C GLY A 71 4.04 -4.85 -1.14
N LEU A 72 2.96 -5.62 -1.36
CA LEU A 72 2.68 -6.24 -2.66
C LEU A 72 2.55 -5.19 -3.78
N LEU A 73 1.85 -4.08 -3.50
CA LEU A 73 1.71 -3.00 -4.47
C LEU A 73 3.05 -2.33 -4.83
N GLU A 74 3.96 -2.20 -3.87
CA GLU A 74 5.33 -1.72 -4.11
C GLU A 74 6.14 -2.74 -4.91
N GLU A 75 6.10 -4.04 -4.53
CA GLU A 75 6.79 -5.13 -5.22
C GLU A 75 6.35 -5.26 -6.70
N HIS A 76 5.06 -5.02 -6.98
CA HIS A 76 4.53 -5.00 -8.34
C HIS A 76 4.77 -3.68 -9.09
N GLY A 77 5.36 -2.68 -8.42
CA GLY A 77 5.63 -1.36 -8.98
C GLY A 77 4.36 -0.54 -9.24
N CYS A 78 3.28 -0.82 -8.51
CA CYS A 78 2.04 -0.04 -8.52
C CYS A 78 2.12 1.19 -7.61
N LEU A 79 2.94 1.11 -6.56
CA LEU A 79 3.27 2.21 -5.66
C LEU A 79 4.78 2.43 -5.62
N ILE A 80 5.20 3.67 -5.38
CA ILE A 80 6.59 4.03 -5.11
C ILE A 80 6.66 5.03 -3.95
N ALA A 81 7.72 4.97 -3.16
CA ALA A 81 8.03 6.00 -2.20
C ALA A 81 8.42 7.30 -2.92
N GLY A 82 7.69 8.37 -2.63
CA GLY A 82 7.88 9.71 -3.16
C GLY A 82 8.53 10.64 -2.14
N GLN A 83 7.94 11.82 -1.94
CA GLN A 83 8.47 12.82 -1.02
C GLN A 83 8.29 12.41 0.46
N THR A 84 9.36 12.48 1.24
CA THR A 84 9.30 12.38 2.70
C THR A 84 8.65 13.62 3.33
N ARG A 85 7.71 13.39 4.25
CA ARG A 85 7.06 14.40 5.08
C ARG A 85 7.16 14.02 6.56
N VAL A 86 7.02 15.02 7.43
CA VAL A 86 6.91 14.77 8.88
C VAL A 86 5.43 14.71 9.23
N LEU A 87 4.98 13.57 9.76
CA LEU A 87 3.63 13.35 10.25
C LEU A 87 3.63 13.21 11.77
N LYS A 88 2.47 13.34 12.41
CA LYS A 88 2.29 13.04 13.84
C LYS A 88 1.56 11.71 13.98
N ASP A 89 2.04 10.84 14.86
CA ASP A 89 1.38 9.58 15.17
C ASP A 89 0.15 9.79 16.09
N GLU A 90 -0.47 8.70 16.54
CA GLU A 90 -1.63 8.74 17.43
C GLU A 90 -1.33 9.35 18.81
N SER A 91 -0.06 9.32 19.24
CA SER A 91 0.41 9.96 20.47
C SER A 91 0.78 11.44 20.26
N GLY A 92 0.78 11.92 19.01
CA GLY A 92 1.19 13.26 18.62
C GLY A 92 2.70 13.40 18.38
N GLU A 93 3.47 12.31 18.41
CA GLU A 93 4.91 12.34 18.20
C GLU A 93 5.24 12.49 16.71
N PRO A 94 6.16 13.40 16.33
CA PRO A 94 6.55 13.57 14.94
C PRO A 94 7.43 12.42 14.44
N PHE A 95 7.17 11.93 13.23
CA PHE A 95 7.98 10.93 12.55
C PHE A 95 8.09 11.20 11.05
N ASN A 96 9.16 10.71 10.43
CA ASN A 96 9.34 10.80 8.98
C ASN A 96 8.52 9.71 8.28
N ALA A 97 7.71 10.12 7.32
CA ALA A 97 6.89 9.24 6.51
C ALA A 97 7.07 9.57 5.02
N ASP A 98 7.35 8.56 4.21
CA ASP A 98 7.43 8.68 2.76
C ASP A 98 6.01 8.64 2.17
N HIS A 99 5.65 9.65 1.39
CA HIS A 99 4.38 9.65 0.68
C HIS A 99 4.39 8.59 -0.43
N MET A 100 3.38 7.73 -0.47
CA MET A 100 3.27 6.68 -1.48
C MET A 100 2.57 7.20 -2.72
N GLU A 101 3.31 7.33 -3.81
CA GLU A 101 2.81 7.78 -5.09
C GLU A 101 2.32 6.60 -5.94
N ILE A 102 1.13 6.75 -6.50
CA ILE A 102 0.58 5.78 -7.45
C ILE A 102 1.27 5.91 -8.81
N THR A 103 1.87 4.82 -9.29
CA THR A 103 2.52 4.76 -10.60
C THR A 103 1.50 4.65 -11.73
N PRO A 104 1.89 4.83 -13.00
CA PRO A 104 1.01 4.54 -14.14
C PRO A 104 0.43 3.12 -14.09
N ALA A 105 1.25 2.11 -13.76
CA ALA A 105 0.80 0.73 -13.63
C ALA A 105 -0.24 0.55 -12.51
N GLY A 106 -0.04 1.22 -11.37
CA GLY A 106 -1.01 1.23 -10.28
C GLY A 106 -2.34 1.89 -10.68
N ARG A 107 -2.29 2.97 -11.47
CA ARG A 107 -3.50 3.64 -12.00
C ARG A 107 -4.25 2.75 -12.98
N GLU A 108 -3.55 2.05 -13.86
CA GLU A 108 -4.14 1.10 -14.80
C GLU A 108 -4.83 -0.05 -14.04
N LEU A 109 -4.14 -0.62 -13.04
CA LEU A 109 -4.72 -1.65 -12.17
C LEU A 109 -5.97 -1.13 -11.44
N PHE A 110 -5.91 0.06 -10.85
CA PHE A 110 -7.05 0.67 -10.17
C PHE A 110 -8.25 0.86 -11.11
N ALA A 111 -8.01 1.30 -12.35
CA ALA A 111 -9.05 1.48 -13.35
C ALA A 111 -9.69 0.15 -13.77
N ARG A 112 -8.90 -0.92 -13.97
CA ARG A 112 -9.43 -2.26 -14.28
C ARG A 112 -10.35 -2.75 -13.15
N LEU A 113 -9.84 -2.76 -11.92
CA LEU A 113 -10.56 -3.28 -10.76
C LEU A 113 -11.81 -2.46 -10.37
N THR A 114 -11.87 -1.18 -10.74
CA THR A 114 -13.06 -0.35 -10.50
C THR A 114 -14.07 -0.38 -11.65
N SER A 115 -13.66 -0.78 -12.86
CA SER A 115 -14.57 -0.90 -14.01
C SER A 115 -15.35 -2.22 -14.04
N GLU A 116 -14.86 -3.25 -13.35
CA GLU A 116 -15.55 -4.54 -13.20
C GLU A 116 -16.70 -4.51 -12.17
N ARG A 117 -16.97 -3.37 -11.54
CA ARG A 117 -17.89 -3.22 -10.40
C ARG A 117 -19.19 -2.50 -10.75
#